data_AF-A0A4P6M2T4-F1
#
_entry.id   AF-A0A4P6M2T4-F1
#
_cell.length_a   1.000
_cell.length_b   1.000
_cell.length_c   1.000
_cell.angle_alpha   90.00
_cell.angle_beta   90.00
_cell.angle_gamma   90.00
#
_symmetry.space_group_name_H-M   'P 1'
#
loop_
_entity.id
_entity.type
_entity.pdbx_description
1 polymer ?
#
loop_
_entity_poly.entity_id
_entity_poly.type
_entity_poly.pdbx_seq_one_letter_code
_entity_poly.pdbx_strand_id
1 'polypeptide(L)'
;MRFYPYFAFDVPIMRNDVAHKGLVEAEDLESMAYDLILDLNTVSSMVRAESYDKFVGFIMTHEKMIYWNPNEKDTENGNYSMYEQLVLELFRNKGVIGEHFWKMLKNPNNYAEEISFYALDDLPEGYIDIPGMVVVLSELVRHENFWKALKELYKKYVTKTAPWVELKDFVRQMKNEYISELTGEAKKQCIEISRMLS
;
A
#
# COMPACT_ATOMS: atom_id res chain seq x y z
N MET A 1 -11.70 11.63 9.10
CA MET A 1 -12.32 10.70 10.05
C MET A 1 -13.72 11.22 10.39
N ARG A 2 -14.78 10.69 9.76
CA ARG A 2 -16.18 11.19 9.92
C ARG A 2 -16.93 10.60 11.12
N PHE A 3 -16.33 9.65 11.83
CA PHE A 3 -16.96 8.88 12.92
C PHE A 3 -16.61 9.37 14.33
N TYR A 4 -15.59 10.22 14.46
CA TYR A 4 -15.13 10.75 15.75
C TYR A 4 -16.25 11.44 16.56
N PRO A 5 -17.15 12.26 15.96
CA PRO A 5 -18.23 12.88 16.72
C PRO A 5 -19.18 11.85 17.38
N TYR A 6 -19.53 10.78 16.67
CA TYR A 6 -20.43 9.75 17.20
C TYR A 6 -19.84 9.02 18.41
N PHE A 7 -18.59 8.55 18.30
CA PHE A 7 -17.92 7.86 19.41
C PHE A 7 -17.55 8.80 20.57
N ALA A 8 -17.32 10.09 20.31
CA ALA A 8 -16.91 11.06 21.33
C ALA A 8 -18.10 11.70 22.07
N PHE A 9 -19.28 11.76 21.46
CA PHE A 9 -20.45 12.46 22.02
C PHE A 9 -21.64 11.53 22.24
N ASP A 10 -22.03 10.73 21.24
CA ASP A 10 -23.27 9.94 21.30
C ASP A 10 -23.11 8.69 22.16
N VAL A 11 -21.99 7.95 22.01
CA VAL A 11 -21.70 6.75 22.82
C VAL A 11 -21.59 7.04 24.33
N PRO A 12 -20.92 8.12 24.79
CA PRO A 12 -20.93 8.49 26.21
C PRO A 12 -22.31 8.83 26.76
N ILE A 13 -23.18 9.47 25.96
CA ILE A 13 -24.56 9.77 26.37
C ILE A 13 -25.34 8.46 26.54
N MET A 14 -25.26 7.54 25.58
CA MET A 14 -25.90 6.23 25.69
C MET A 14 -25.39 5.43 26.89
N ARG A 15 -24.08 5.43 27.15
CA ARG A 15 -23.48 4.77 28.33
C ARG A 15 -24.04 5.33 29.63
N ASN A 16 -24.14 6.66 29.75
CA ASN A 16 -24.68 7.31 30.94
C ASN A 16 -26.16 6.96 31.13
N ASP A 17 -26.94 6.94 30.06
CA ASP A 17 -28.36 6.57 30.10
C ASP A 17 -28.56 5.12 30.59
N VAL A 18 -27.78 4.16 30.08
CA VAL A 18 -27.80 2.77 30.54
C VAL A 18 -27.37 2.65 32.00
N ALA A 19 -26.33 3.37 32.42
CA ALA A 19 -25.84 3.36 33.79
C ALA A 19 -26.84 3.93 34.81
N HIS A 20 -27.66 4.90 34.40
CA HIS A 20 -28.64 5.56 35.26
C HIS A 20 -30.02 4.89 35.27
N LYS A 21 -30.48 4.34 34.14
CA LYS A 21 -31.82 3.73 34.00
C LYS A 21 -31.81 2.21 34.15
N GLY A 22 -30.64 1.56 34.08
CA GLY A 22 -30.52 0.10 34.01
C GLY A 22 -31.04 -0.48 32.69
N LEU A 23 -30.87 -1.80 32.50
CA LEU A 23 -31.29 -2.53 31.28
C LEU A 23 -32.82 -2.71 31.13
N VAL A 24 -33.63 -2.25 32.08
CA VAL A 24 -34.98 -2.80 32.30
C VAL A 24 -36.11 -1.91 31.73
N GLU A 25 -35.82 -0.68 31.27
CA GLU A 25 -36.83 0.25 30.73
C GLU A 25 -36.67 0.58 29.23
N ALA A 26 -35.88 -0.19 28.47
CA ALA A 26 -35.78 0.01 27.03
C ALA A 26 -36.75 -0.95 26.32
N GLU A 27 -37.77 -0.42 25.65
CA GLU A 27 -38.68 -1.21 24.78
C GLU A 27 -37.96 -1.86 23.58
N ASP A 28 -36.67 -1.52 23.36
CA ASP A 28 -35.90 -1.89 22.17
C ASP A 28 -34.48 -2.37 22.50
N LEU A 29 -34.36 -3.33 23.42
CA LEU A 29 -33.09 -3.96 23.77
C LEU A 29 -32.43 -4.68 22.59
N GLU A 30 -33.23 -5.14 21.61
CA GLU A 30 -32.74 -5.82 20.42
C GLU A 30 -32.06 -4.84 19.46
N SER A 31 -32.66 -3.68 19.15
CA SER A 31 -31.99 -2.65 18.36
C SER A 31 -30.72 -2.16 19.04
N MET A 32 -30.77 -1.93 20.36
CA MET A 32 -29.57 -1.49 21.10
C MET A 32 -28.43 -2.51 21.04
N ALA A 33 -28.75 -3.81 21.07
CA ALA A 33 -27.75 -4.87 20.89
C ALA A 33 -27.18 -4.88 19.46
N TYR A 34 -28.02 -4.67 18.44
CA TYR A 34 -27.56 -4.55 17.06
C TYR A 34 -26.66 -3.34 16.83
N ASP A 35 -27.04 -2.18 17.35
CA ASP A 35 -26.25 -0.95 17.26
C ASP A 35 -24.88 -1.13 17.94
N LEU A 36 -24.84 -1.76 19.12
CA LEU A 36 -23.59 -2.08 19.80
C LEU A 36 -22.69 -3.02 18.97
N ILE A 37 -23.27 -4.05 18.33
CA ILE A 37 -22.50 -4.96 17.47
C ILE A 37 -21.93 -4.20 16.26
N LEU A 38 -22.71 -3.31 15.64
CA LEU A 38 -22.27 -2.50 14.52
C LEU A 38 -21.17 -1.50 14.93
N ASP A 39 -21.29 -0.90 16.11
CA ASP A 39 -20.27 -0.01 16.67
C ASP A 39 -18.97 -0.74 16.95
N LEU A 40 -19.04 -1.91 17.60
CA LEU A 40 -17.88 -2.75 17.86
C LEU A 40 -17.21 -3.21 16.55
N ASN A 41 -18.02 -3.61 15.55
CA ASN A 41 -17.51 -3.97 14.23
C ASN A 41 -16.84 -2.77 13.53
N THR A 42 -17.40 -1.57 13.69
CA THR A 42 -16.84 -0.33 13.13
C THR A 42 -15.49 0.00 13.77
N VAL A 43 -15.41 -0.01 15.11
CA VAL A 43 -14.16 0.23 15.84
C VAL A 43 -13.12 -0.84 15.47
N SER A 44 -13.50 -2.11 15.46
CA SER A 44 -12.62 -3.22 15.08
C SER A 44 -12.09 -3.07 13.65
N SER A 45 -12.95 -2.71 12.70
CA SER A 45 -12.57 -2.46 11.31
C SER A 45 -11.64 -1.26 11.18
N MET A 46 -11.88 -0.19 11.94
CA MET A 46 -10.99 0.98 11.96
C MET A 46 -9.62 0.62 12.52
N VAL A 47 -9.57 -0.09 13.65
CA VAL A 47 -8.30 -0.55 14.24
C VAL A 47 -7.55 -1.46 13.26
N ARG A 48 -8.25 -2.37 12.57
CA ARG A 48 -7.66 -3.22 11.54
C ARG A 48 -7.13 -2.41 10.35
N ALA A 49 -7.89 -1.44 9.87
CA ALA A 49 -7.47 -0.60 8.75
C ALA A 49 -6.21 0.21 9.10
N GLU A 50 -6.21 0.80 10.30
CA GLU A 50 -5.10 1.61 10.82
C GLU A 50 -3.91 0.76 11.28
N SER A 51 -4.05 -0.56 11.48
CA SER A 51 -2.95 -1.41 11.94
C SER A 51 -2.37 -2.31 10.84
N TYR A 52 -3.21 -2.93 10.01
CA TYR A 52 -2.79 -3.97 9.09
C TYR A 52 -3.01 -3.59 7.63
N ASP A 53 -4.19 -3.06 7.29
CA ASP A 53 -4.56 -2.88 5.87
C ASP A 53 -3.63 -1.92 5.12
N LYS A 54 -3.02 -0.95 5.82
CA LYS A 54 -2.00 -0.05 5.26
C LYS A 54 -0.70 -0.75 4.83
N PHE A 55 -0.39 -1.92 5.41
CA PHE A 55 0.79 -2.72 5.06
C PHE A 55 0.50 -3.88 4.12
N VAL A 56 -0.78 -4.22 3.89
CA VAL A 56 -1.19 -5.32 2.99
C VAL A 56 -0.54 -5.21 1.62
N GLY A 57 -0.39 -3.99 1.09
CA GLY A 57 0.30 -3.77 -0.18
C GLY A 57 1.78 -4.20 -0.18
N PHE A 58 2.49 -3.98 0.93
CA PHE A 58 3.87 -4.43 1.08
C PHE A 58 3.95 -5.95 1.19
N ILE A 59 3.08 -6.56 1.99
CA ILE A 59 3.02 -8.01 2.16
C ILE A 59 2.73 -8.70 0.82
N MET A 60 1.64 -8.31 0.15
CA MET A 60 1.24 -8.90 -1.13
C MET A 60 2.33 -8.75 -2.21
N THR A 61 2.95 -7.58 -2.29
CA THR A 61 4.01 -7.35 -3.26
C THR A 61 5.24 -8.18 -2.92
N HIS A 62 5.69 -8.16 -1.66
CA HIS A 62 6.88 -8.89 -1.21
C HIS A 62 6.73 -10.42 -1.36
N GLU A 63 5.57 -10.99 -1.01
CA GLU A 63 5.30 -12.41 -1.24
C GLU A 63 5.50 -12.80 -2.71
N LYS A 64 5.02 -11.97 -3.65
CA LYS A 64 5.23 -12.22 -5.08
C LYS A 64 6.68 -12.07 -5.51
N MET A 65 7.45 -11.22 -4.84
CA MET A 65 8.88 -11.07 -5.07
C MET A 65 9.68 -12.27 -4.56
N ILE A 66 9.29 -12.90 -3.44
CA ILE A 66 9.94 -14.12 -2.92
C ILE A 66 9.78 -15.29 -3.89
N TYR A 67 8.59 -15.46 -4.47
CA TYR A 67 8.29 -16.55 -5.41
C TYR A 67 8.69 -16.24 -6.86
N TRP A 68 9.40 -15.14 -7.10
CA TRP A 68 9.89 -14.83 -8.43
C TRP A 68 10.96 -15.86 -8.85
N ASN A 69 10.87 -16.31 -10.10
CA ASN A 69 11.85 -17.20 -10.70
C ASN A 69 12.57 -16.47 -11.83
N PRO A 70 13.92 -16.56 -11.88
CA PRO A 70 14.68 -16.02 -12.98
C PRO A 70 14.22 -16.57 -14.33
N ASN A 71 14.28 -15.75 -15.38
CA ASN A 71 14.02 -16.15 -16.74
C ASN A 71 15.12 -15.68 -17.69
N GLU A 72 14.96 -15.95 -18.98
CA GLU A 72 15.97 -15.66 -20.02
C GLU A 72 16.37 -14.18 -20.13
N LYS A 73 15.61 -13.25 -19.52
CA LYS A 73 15.94 -11.82 -19.48
C LYS A 73 16.91 -11.45 -18.36
N ASP A 74 17.12 -12.34 -17.39
CA ASP A 74 18.06 -12.11 -16.32
C ASP A 74 19.48 -12.37 -16.79
N THR A 75 20.37 -11.45 -16.46
CA THR A 75 21.77 -11.48 -16.89
C THR A 75 22.66 -11.57 -15.64
N GLU A 76 23.93 -11.94 -15.82
CA GLU A 76 24.94 -11.91 -14.75
C GLU A 76 25.02 -10.55 -14.03
N ASN A 77 24.64 -9.46 -14.72
CA ASN A 77 24.71 -8.09 -14.24
C ASN A 77 23.36 -7.56 -13.70
N GLY A 78 22.30 -8.38 -13.62
CA GLY A 78 21.06 -7.95 -12.98
C GLY A 78 19.83 -8.81 -13.27
N ASN A 79 18.93 -8.79 -12.29
CA ASN A 79 17.65 -9.50 -12.30
C ASN A 79 16.55 -8.64 -12.95
N TYR A 80 16.61 -8.42 -14.26
CA TYR A 80 15.65 -7.56 -14.97
C TYR A 80 14.21 -8.07 -14.86
N SER A 81 14.01 -9.38 -14.89
CA SER A 81 12.67 -9.97 -14.82
C SER A 81 12.04 -9.83 -13.42
N MET A 82 12.87 -9.70 -12.38
CA MET A 82 12.42 -9.36 -11.03
C MET A 82 11.81 -7.96 -10.99
N TYR A 83 12.45 -6.97 -11.62
CA TYR A 83 11.91 -5.61 -11.69
C TYR A 83 10.65 -5.51 -12.57
N GLU A 84 10.57 -6.30 -13.64
CA GLU A 84 9.34 -6.43 -14.43
C GLU A 84 8.19 -6.99 -13.59
N GLN A 85 8.46 -8.03 -12.80
CA GLN A 85 7.49 -8.60 -11.86
C GLN A 85 7.05 -7.58 -10.80
N LEU A 86 7.99 -6.81 -10.23
CA LEU A 86 7.67 -5.75 -9.28
C LEU A 86 6.73 -4.69 -9.88
N VAL A 87 7.02 -4.22 -11.09
CA VAL A 87 6.15 -3.26 -11.80
C VAL A 87 4.74 -3.82 -12.00
N LEU A 88 4.65 -5.08 -12.43
CA LEU A 88 3.36 -5.75 -12.66
C LEU A 88 2.54 -5.91 -11.39
N GLU A 89 3.17 -6.29 -10.27
CA GLU A 89 2.47 -6.47 -9.00
C GLU A 89 2.01 -5.13 -8.42
N LEU A 90 2.85 -4.09 -8.46
CA LEU A 90 2.44 -2.73 -8.07
C LEU A 90 1.28 -2.21 -8.93
N PHE A 91 1.30 -2.50 -10.23
CA PHE A 91 0.23 -2.11 -11.14
C PHE A 91 -1.08 -2.89 -10.87
N ARG A 92 -1.01 -4.22 -10.73
CA ARG A 92 -2.17 -5.09 -10.44
C ARG A 92 -2.84 -4.71 -9.13
N ASN A 93 -2.03 -4.42 -8.12
CA ASN A 93 -2.54 -4.14 -6.78
C ASN A 93 -2.97 -2.67 -6.60
N LYS A 94 -2.75 -1.78 -7.58
CA LYS A 94 -3.10 -0.35 -7.51
C LYS A 94 -4.57 -0.10 -7.11
N GLY A 95 -5.50 -0.94 -7.56
CA GLY A 95 -6.93 -0.80 -7.27
C GLY A 95 -7.35 -1.27 -5.88
N VAL A 96 -6.50 -2.06 -5.21
CA VAL A 96 -6.79 -2.68 -3.90
C VAL A 96 -5.99 -1.98 -2.80
N ILE A 97 -4.79 -1.50 -3.13
CA ILE A 97 -3.89 -0.85 -2.20
C ILE A 97 -4.29 0.62 -1.97
N GLY A 98 -4.46 1.00 -0.70
CA GLY A 98 -4.81 2.35 -0.29
C GLY A 98 -3.68 3.39 -0.47
N GLU A 99 -4.03 4.67 -0.37
CA GLU A 99 -3.10 5.80 -0.55
C GLU A 99 -1.92 5.79 0.44
N HIS A 100 -2.11 5.29 1.66
CA HIS A 100 -1.08 5.21 2.69
C HIS A 100 0.14 4.38 2.24
N PHE A 101 -0.09 3.26 1.56
CA PHE A 101 1.00 2.46 1.00
C PHE A 101 1.87 3.29 0.06
N TRP A 102 1.27 4.05 -0.86
CA TRP A 102 2.04 4.83 -1.84
C TRP A 102 2.86 5.94 -1.17
N LYS A 103 2.30 6.59 -0.14
CA LYS A 103 3.00 7.60 0.66
C LYS A 103 4.16 6.99 1.44
N MET A 104 3.94 5.83 2.05
CA MET A 104 4.96 5.11 2.83
C MET A 104 6.07 4.53 1.94
N LEU A 105 5.71 3.96 0.80
CA LEU A 105 6.66 3.45 -0.20
C LEU A 105 7.56 4.58 -0.71
N LYS A 106 6.96 5.76 -0.95
CA LYS A 106 7.71 6.95 -1.38
C LYS A 106 8.57 7.54 -0.27
N ASN A 107 8.11 7.64 0.97
CA ASN A 107 8.85 8.31 2.05
C ASN A 107 8.75 7.52 3.36
N PRO A 108 9.42 6.35 3.48
CA PRO A 108 9.29 5.49 4.66
C PRO A 108 9.74 6.20 5.95
N ASN A 109 10.74 7.10 5.86
CA ASN A 109 11.23 7.87 7.01
C ASN A 109 10.15 8.74 7.67
N ASN A 110 9.16 9.23 6.92
CA ASN A 110 8.05 10.01 7.48
C ASN A 110 7.10 9.17 8.34
N TYR A 111 7.24 7.83 8.28
CA TYR A 111 6.44 6.85 8.98
C TYR A 111 7.31 5.94 9.86
N ALA A 112 8.54 6.35 10.19
CA ALA A 112 9.53 5.49 10.85
C ALA A 112 9.03 4.92 12.19
N GLU A 113 8.40 5.75 13.02
CA GLU A 113 7.82 5.31 14.30
C GLU A 113 6.73 4.25 14.08
N GLU A 114 5.80 4.52 13.17
CA GLU A 114 4.71 3.62 12.80
C GLU A 114 5.20 2.30 12.22
N ILE A 115 6.21 2.34 11.36
CA ILE A 115 6.82 1.14 10.76
C ILE A 115 7.52 0.32 11.86
N SER A 116 8.31 0.99 12.72
CA SER A 116 9.10 0.33 13.77
C SER A 116 8.25 -0.40 14.81
N PHE A 117 6.99 0.01 15.00
CA PHE A 117 6.04 -0.69 15.85
C PHE A 117 5.82 -2.17 15.44
N TYR A 118 6.01 -2.49 14.16
CA TYR A 118 5.83 -3.84 13.61
C TYR A 118 7.13 -4.63 13.46
N ALA A 119 8.23 -4.14 14.05
CA ALA A 119 9.48 -4.89 14.10
C ALA A 119 9.32 -6.14 14.97
N LEU A 120 9.92 -7.25 14.55
CA LEU A 120 9.92 -8.50 15.31
C LEU A 120 11.31 -8.71 15.94
N ASP A 121 11.36 -8.82 17.27
CA ASP A 121 12.61 -8.98 18.02
C ASP A 121 13.35 -10.30 17.70
N ASP A 122 12.61 -11.38 17.44
CA ASP A 122 13.14 -12.73 17.21
C ASP A 122 12.86 -13.23 15.77
N LEU A 123 13.17 -12.41 14.76
CA LEU A 123 12.92 -12.76 13.36
C LEU A 123 13.82 -13.94 12.91
N PRO A 124 13.25 -15.07 12.44
CA PRO A 124 14.06 -16.21 12.01
C PRO A 124 14.92 -15.86 10.78
N GLU A 125 16.07 -16.50 10.66
CA GLU A 125 16.99 -16.28 9.55
C GLU A 125 16.30 -16.55 8.19
N GLY A 126 16.44 -15.61 7.26
CA GLY A 126 15.81 -15.67 5.93
C GLY A 126 14.37 -15.12 5.87
N TYR A 127 13.78 -14.71 6.99
CA TYR A 127 12.50 -14.00 7.01
C TYR A 127 12.71 -12.49 7.01
N ILE A 128 11.69 -11.77 6.52
CA ILE A 128 11.65 -10.31 6.49
C ILE A 128 10.34 -9.88 7.14
N ASP A 129 10.42 -8.98 8.11
CA ASP A 129 9.27 -8.37 8.78
C ASP A 129 8.74 -7.14 8.01
N ILE A 130 7.67 -6.52 8.49
CA ILE A 130 7.05 -5.35 7.83
C ILE A 130 8.07 -4.23 7.59
N PRO A 131 8.88 -3.78 8.59
CA PRO A 131 9.95 -2.82 8.36
C PRO A 131 10.88 -3.20 7.21
N GLY A 132 11.36 -4.44 7.18
CA GLY A 132 12.23 -4.91 6.12
C GLY A 132 11.55 -4.91 4.75
N MET A 133 10.27 -5.33 4.67
CA MET A 133 9.51 -5.29 3.41
C MET A 133 9.38 -3.86 2.87
N VAL A 134 9.11 -2.90 3.76
CA VAL A 134 8.99 -1.48 3.40
C VAL A 134 10.31 -0.97 2.85
N VAL A 135 11.44 -1.23 3.53
CA VAL A 135 12.77 -0.81 3.09
C VAL A 135 13.11 -1.40 1.73
N VAL A 136 13.01 -2.74 1.59
CA VAL A 136 13.35 -3.45 0.35
C VAL A 136 12.54 -2.92 -0.82
N LEU A 137 11.22 -2.82 -0.70
CA LEU A 137 10.37 -2.35 -1.80
C LEU A 137 10.62 -0.87 -2.12
N SER A 138 10.87 -0.04 -1.11
CA SER A 138 11.20 1.38 -1.30
C SER A 138 12.51 1.56 -2.07
N GLU A 139 13.52 0.75 -1.78
CA GLU A 139 14.81 0.75 -2.48
C GLU A 139 14.67 0.24 -3.92
N LEU A 140 13.97 -0.88 -4.12
CA LEU A 140 13.77 -1.48 -5.44
C LEU A 140 13.08 -0.51 -6.42
N VAL A 141 12.07 0.24 -5.97
CA VAL A 141 11.37 1.24 -6.82
C VAL A 141 12.29 2.41 -7.22
N ARG A 142 13.33 2.70 -6.45
CA ARG A 142 14.32 3.73 -6.78
C ARG A 142 15.42 3.23 -7.70
N HIS A 143 15.58 1.91 -7.81
CA HIS A 143 16.63 1.30 -8.62
C HIS A 143 16.40 1.56 -10.12
N GLU A 144 17.48 1.75 -10.88
CA GLU A 144 17.41 2.04 -12.32
C GLU A 144 16.65 0.98 -13.13
N ASN A 145 16.79 -0.29 -12.76
CA ASN A 145 16.13 -1.40 -13.43
C ASN A 145 14.61 -1.38 -13.28
N PHE A 146 14.07 -0.81 -12.19
CA PHE A 146 12.63 -0.59 -12.05
C PHE A 146 12.12 0.35 -13.15
N TRP A 147 12.81 1.46 -13.37
CA TRP A 147 12.44 2.45 -14.37
C TRP A 147 12.64 1.95 -15.80
N LYS A 148 13.69 1.15 -16.05
CA LYS A 148 13.87 0.44 -17.33
C LYS A 148 12.71 -0.53 -17.58
N ALA A 149 12.36 -1.35 -16.60
CA ALA A 149 11.24 -2.29 -16.69
C ALA A 149 9.91 -1.58 -16.94
N LEU A 150 9.61 -0.51 -16.20
CA LEU A 150 8.40 0.30 -16.38
C LEU A 150 8.32 0.90 -17.79
N LYS A 151 9.44 1.40 -18.31
CA LYS A 151 9.53 1.96 -19.66
C LYS A 151 9.24 0.92 -20.74
N GLU A 152 9.89 -0.25 -20.66
CA GLU A 152 9.70 -1.31 -21.65
C GLU A 152 8.29 -1.91 -21.58
N LEU A 153 7.72 -2.03 -20.38
CA LEU A 153 6.34 -2.46 -20.21
C LEU A 153 5.35 -1.46 -20.83
N TYR A 154 5.58 -0.15 -20.64
CA TYR A 154 4.80 0.90 -21.31
C TYR A 154 4.91 0.81 -22.84
N LYS A 155 6.11 0.68 -23.40
CA LYS A 155 6.32 0.51 -24.86
C LYS A 155 5.59 -0.71 -25.42
N LYS A 156 5.64 -1.82 -24.68
CA LYS A 156 5.09 -3.11 -25.13
C LYS A 156 3.57 -3.07 -25.21
N TYR A 157 2.91 -2.45 -24.23
CA TYR A 157 1.46 -2.54 -24.10
C TYR A 157 0.69 -1.25 -24.41
N VAL A 158 1.33 -0.08 -24.43
CA VAL A 158 0.69 1.18 -24.80
C VAL A 158 1.11 1.56 -26.20
N THR A 159 0.21 1.33 -27.16
CA THR A 159 0.43 1.66 -28.57
C THR A 159 -0.58 2.70 -29.04
N LYS A 160 -0.31 3.32 -30.20
CA LYS A 160 -1.26 4.29 -30.81
C LYS A 160 -2.63 3.66 -31.11
N THR A 161 -2.65 2.36 -31.41
CA THR A 161 -3.86 1.62 -31.80
C THR A 161 -4.53 0.90 -30.63
N ALA A 162 -3.83 0.70 -29.51
CA ALA A 162 -4.35 0.13 -28.28
C ALA A 162 -3.73 0.85 -27.07
N PRO A 163 -4.29 2.00 -26.66
CA PRO A 163 -3.81 2.71 -25.49
C PRO A 163 -4.39 2.06 -24.24
N TRP A 164 -3.59 1.23 -23.55
CA TRP A 164 -3.99 0.72 -22.24
C TRP A 164 -3.99 1.87 -21.22
N VAL A 165 -5.18 2.44 -20.98
CA VAL A 165 -5.36 3.69 -20.23
C VAL A 165 -4.89 3.54 -18.79
N GLU A 166 -5.24 2.45 -18.13
CA GLU A 166 -4.91 2.19 -16.73
C GLU A 166 -3.39 2.12 -16.53
N LEU A 167 -2.69 1.45 -17.44
CA LEU A 167 -1.23 1.38 -17.43
C LEU A 167 -0.61 2.76 -17.68
N LYS A 168 -1.13 3.53 -18.63
CA LYS A 168 -0.67 4.90 -18.89
C LYS A 168 -0.82 5.78 -17.66
N ASP A 169 -1.94 5.69 -16.95
CA ASP A 169 -2.20 6.46 -15.74
C ASP A 169 -1.32 6.03 -14.57
N PHE A 170 -1.06 4.73 -14.42
CA PHE A 170 -0.09 4.23 -13.46
C PHE A 170 1.33 4.75 -13.73
N VAL A 171 1.79 4.66 -14.98
CA VAL A 171 3.12 5.15 -15.37
C VAL A 171 3.22 6.66 -15.13
N ARG A 172 2.17 7.42 -15.43
CA ARG A 172 2.11 8.87 -15.15
C ARG A 172 2.19 9.16 -13.65
N GLN A 173 1.44 8.43 -12.83
CA GLN A 173 1.47 8.55 -11.37
C GLN A 173 2.88 8.29 -10.84
N MET A 174 3.50 7.15 -11.17
CA MET A 174 4.85 6.80 -10.71
C MET A 174 5.87 7.87 -11.11
N LYS A 175 5.85 8.32 -12.37
CA LYS A 175 6.73 9.37 -12.85
C LYS A 175 6.55 10.68 -12.06
N ASN A 176 5.31 11.12 -11.86
CA ASN A 176 5.05 12.38 -11.15
C ASN A 176 5.48 12.31 -9.68
N GLU A 177 5.30 11.15 -9.03
CA GLU A 177 5.64 10.96 -7.64
C GLU A 177 7.16 10.92 -7.39
N TYR A 178 7.95 10.33 -8.30
CA TYR A 178 9.35 10.02 -8.03
C TYR A 178 10.36 10.89 -8.78
N ILE A 179 9.98 11.64 -9.83
CA ILE A 179 10.95 12.37 -10.66
C ILE A 179 11.82 13.38 -9.87
N SER A 180 11.28 13.97 -8.79
CA SER A 180 12.03 14.85 -7.89
C SER A 180 13.08 14.08 -7.07
N GLU A 181 12.71 12.88 -6.59
CA GLU A 181 13.49 12.06 -5.66
C GLU A 181 14.62 11.26 -6.34
N LEU A 182 14.46 10.93 -7.62
CA LEU A 182 15.42 10.11 -8.33
C LEU A 182 16.69 10.89 -8.72
N THR A 183 17.82 10.19 -8.70
CA THR A 183 19.12 10.65 -9.19
C THR A 183 19.72 9.64 -10.18
N GLY A 184 20.81 10.04 -10.85
CA GLY A 184 21.58 9.13 -11.72
C GLY A 184 20.76 8.54 -12.88
N GLU A 185 21.01 7.26 -13.18
CA GLU A 185 20.41 6.57 -14.31
C GLU A 185 18.89 6.38 -14.15
N ALA A 186 18.41 6.08 -12.95
CA ALA A 186 16.98 5.98 -12.66
C ALA A 186 16.22 7.26 -13.06
N LYS A 187 16.78 8.44 -12.75
CA LYS A 187 16.19 9.73 -13.15
C LYS A 187 16.14 9.90 -14.66
N LYS A 188 17.19 9.50 -15.39
CA LYS A 188 17.22 9.59 -16.86
C LYS A 188 16.13 8.72 -17.48
N GLN A 189 15.96 7.50 -17.01
CA GLN A 189 14.89 6.59 -17.46
C GLN A 189 13.50 7.17 -17.18
N CYS A 190 13.30 7.78 -16.00
CA CYS A 190 12.06 8.48 -15.64
C CYS A 190 11.77 9.68 -16.58
N ILE A 191 12.79 10.45 -16.96
CA ILE A 191 12.67 11.56 -17.92
C ILE A 191 12.29 11.05 -19.31
N GLU A 192 12.87 9.94 -19.77
CA GLU A 192 12.47 9.31 -21.03
C GLU A 192 10.99 8.90 -21.03
N ILE A 193 10.53 8.27 -19.95
CA ILE A 193 9.11 7.96 -19.76
C ILE A 193 8.25 9.22 -19.84
N SER A 194 8.68 10.33 -19.23
CA SER A 194 7.95 11.61 -19.31
C SER A 194 7.77 12.09 -20.75
N ARG A 195 8.79 11.94 -21.59
CA ARG A 195 8.71 12.31 -23.01
C ARG A 195 7.74 11.42 -23.79
N MET A 196 7.64 10.14 -23.41
CA MET A 196 6.72 9.18 -24.03
C MET A 196 5.26 9.36 -23.62
N LEU A 197 5.01 10.02 -22.49
CA LEU A 197 3.66 10.32 -21.97
C LEU A 197 3.10 11.64 -22.51
N SER A 198 3.96 12.50 -23.06
CA SER A 198 3.62 13.80 -23.66
C SER A 198 2.97 13.60 -25.03
#